data_AF-A0A970UTX6-F1
#
_entry.id   AF-A0A970UTX6-F1
#
_cell.length_a   1.000
_cell.length_b   1.000
_cell.length_c   1.000
_cell.angle_alpha   90.00
_cell.angle_beta   90.00
_cell.angle_gamma   90.00
#
_symmetry.space_group_name_H-M   'P 1'
#
loop_
_entity.id
_entity.type
_entity.pdbx_description
1 polymer ?
#
loop_
_entity_poly.entity_id
_entity_poly.type
_entity_poly.pdbx_seq_one_letter_code
_entity_poly.pdbx_strand_id
1 'polypeptide(L)'
;MKKSKRKLLLLFIILLSSNHSLTSFSQTDTVQIEENSKIVLIREDSYVGSAINYTVLANNEEVILIRNNSYHSFECKPGDYTFTIKEDKSTALNIKALPGQTHYIRFGLRTGFWTSRPELMEVTENYAQAILNNRRIRKIENENTRFILPKNSLGIEVVMGGGIRSEEVIILDNGGTASFSYGGGFGIGAQYAYQFHRNFELKIGANYESSTLSPRVKNVEMYFRRAKAGITPRFVIPLRDGETMRLKLGAGLDYYFWNNFKLHEPFTPVSITHIYDKAFGYHGEFLFDMNVGSATTFYYGLKWNGAIFNTNSPYIPVHSFFSNPNANELMLLLGVNFYF
;
A
#
# COMPACT_ATOMS: atom_id res chain seq x y z
N MET A 1 -3.14 74.44 23.51
CA MET A 1 -2.63 75.73 24.05
C MET A 1 -1.45 75.43 24.98
N LYS A 2 -0.32 76.16 24.86
CA LYS A 2 1.02 76.00 25.51
C LYS A 2 1.93 74.88 24.93
N LYS A 3 2.92 75.19 24.08
CA LYS A 3 4.34 75.68 24.32
C LYS A 3 5.20 74.58 24.97
N SER A 4 6.38 74.16 24.50
CA SER A 4 7.63 74.88 24.12
C SER A 4 8.63 73.84 23.52
N LYS A 5 9.22 73.92 22.32
CA LYS A 5 10.30 74.77 21.74
C LYS A 5 11.72 74.66 22.37
N ARG A 6 12.72 74.54 21.45
CA ARG A 6 14.20 74.80 21.48
C ARG A 6 15.06 73.55 21.71
N LYS A 7 15.92 73.01 20.81
CA LYS A 7 16.89 73.53 19.80
C LYS A 7 17.98 74.44 20.39
N LEU A 8 19.23 74.22 19.93
CA LEU A 8 20.55 74.86 20.25
C LEU A 8 21.32 74.19 21.41
N LEU A 9 22.63 73.93 21.35
CA LEU A 9 23.70 74.64 20.64
C LEU A 9 24.93 73.73 20.39
N LEU A 10 25.59 73.98 19.27
CA LEU A 10 26.91 73.53 18.82
C LEU A 10 28.06 73.96 19.75
N LEU A 11 29.25 73.45 19.42
CA LEU A 11 30.58 74.09 19.51
C LEU A 11 31.49 73.68 20.68
N PHE A 12 32.48 72.83 20.37
CA PHE A 12 33.86 73.11 20.70
C PHE A 12 34.76 72.54 19.59
N ILE A 13 35.32 73.44 18.78
CA ILE A 13 36.34 73.15 17.78
C ILE A 13 37.68 73.62 18.38
N ILE A 14 38.75 72.99 17.89
CA ILE A 14 40.13 73.46 17.74
C ILE A 14 41.09 73.03 18.88
N LEU A 15 42.03 72.12 18.60
CA LEU A 15 43.45 72.42 18.26
C LEU A 15 44.35 71.16 18.26
N LEU A 16 45.25 71.13 17.25
CA LEU A 16 46.52 70.38 17.10
C LEU A 16 46.44 68.86 16.86
N SER A 17 46.73 68.34 15.66
CA SER A 17 48.02 68.28 14.92
C SER A 17 49.07 67.35 15.52
N SER A 18 49.20 66.14 14.98
CA SER A 18 50.48 65.43 14.89
C SER A 18 50.41 64.29 13.87
N ASN A 19 51.50 64.23 13.10
CA ASN A 19 51.81 63.36 11.97
C ASN A 19 51.90 61.86 12.30
N HIS A 20 52.00 61.09 11.21
CA HIS A 20 52.58 59.74 11.09
C HIS A 20 51.66 58.56 11.40
N SER A 21 51.13 57.92 10.35
CA SER A 21 51.82 56.78 9.71
C SER A 21 50.85 56.10 8.74
N LEU A 22 51.24 56.02 7.48
CA LEU A 22 50.70 55.06 6.53
C LEU A 22 51.14 53.67 6.99
N THR A 23 50.32 53.00 7.80
CA THR A 23 50.37 51.56 7.97
C THR A 23 49.40 50.93 6.99
N SER A 24 49.96 50.39 5.91
CA SER A 24 49.34 49.39 5.06
C SER A 24 48.91 48.21 5.93
N PHE A 25 47.65 48.15 6.32
CA PHE A 25 47.11 47.05 7.11
C PHE A 25 46.31 46.11 6.22
N SER A 26 46.87 44.91 6.11
CA SER A 26 46.25 43.61 5.85
C SER A 26 45.10 43.57 4.85
N GLN A 27 45.41 42.94 3.72
CA GLN A 27 44.50 42.06 3.00
C GLN A 27 43.63 41.33 4.04
N THR A 28 42.37 41.75 4.16
CA THR A 28 41.34 40.90 4.72
C THR A 28 41.25 39.71 3.78
N ASP A 29 41.87 38.61 4.18
CA ASP A 29 41.37 37.30 3.81
C ASP A 29 39.91 37.30 4.27
N THR A 30 39.02 37.63 3.33
CA THR A 30 37.64 37.19 3.41
C THR A 30 37.74 35.68 3.61
N VAL A 31 37.54 35.25 4.86
CA VAL A 31 37.14 33.88 5.16
C VAL A 31 35.86 33.70 4.36
N GLN A 32 35.99 33.17 3.14
CA GLN A 32 34.84 32.67 2.41
C GLN A 32 34.33 31.54 3.28
N ILE A 33 33.26 31.83 4.03
CA ILE A 33 32.44 30.79 4.61
C ILE A 33 31.91 30.06 3.39
N GLU A 34 32.58 28.99 2.97
CA GLU A 34 32.12 28.17 1.87
C GLU A 34 30.73 27.67 2.25
N GLU A 35 29.71 28.27 1.63
CA GLU A 35 28.34 27.84 1.84
C GLU A 35 28.23 26.38 1.40
N ASN A 36 27.76 25.54 2.32
CA ASN A 36 27.53 24.12 2.03
C ASN A 36 26.63 23.99 0.78
N SER A 37 26.92 22.99 -0.02
CA SER A 37 26.07 22.58 -1.13
C SER A 37 25.02 21.58 -0.64
N LYS A 38 23.93 21.43 -1.40
CA LYS A 38 22.84 20.51 -1.08
C LYS A 38 22.52 19.62 -2.27
N ILE A 39 22.36 18.33 -2.02
CA ILE A 39 21.95 17.36 -3.02
C ILE A 39 20.67 16.69 -2.55
N VAL A 40 19.64 16.73 -3.38
CA VAL A 40 18.34 16.13 -3.07
C VAL A 40 18.14 14.90 -3.95
N LEU A 41 18.20 13.73 -3.32
CA LEU A 41 17.91 12.43 -3.94
C LEU A 41 16.40 12.20 -3.92
N ILE A 42 15.78 11.97 -5.07
CA ILE A 42 14.33 11.83 -5.24
C ILE A 42 14.02 10.49 -5.88
N ARG A 43 13.21 9.67 -5.23
CA ARG A 43 12.62 8.46 -5.82
C ARG A 43 11.11 8.61 -5.87
N GLU A 44 10.58 8.72 -7.08
CA GLU A 44 9.14 8.81 -7.34
C GLU A 44 8.40 7.52 -6.94
N ASP A 45 7.07 7.62 -6.88
CA ASP A 45 6.21 6.45 -6.70
C ASP A 45 6.17 5.63 -8.00
N SER A 46 6.62 4.38 -7.94
CA SER A 46 6.53 3.43 -9.05
C SER A 46 5.97 2.10 -8.56
N TYR A 47 4.96 1.59 -9.27
CA TYR A 47 4.42 0.26 -9.03
C TYR A 47 5.49 -0.83 -9.22
N VAL A 48 6.26 -0.72 -10.31
CA VAL A 48 7.34 -1.66 -10.62
C VAL A 48 8.52 -1.36 -9.72
N GLY A 49 8.97 -2.38 -8.99
CA GLY A 49 10.07 -2.24 -8.02
C GLY A 49 9.69 -1.46 -6.76
N SER A 50 8.40 -1.20 -6.51
CA SER A 50 7.89 -0.60 -5.27
C SER A 50 8.44 -1.29 -4.02
N ALA A 51 8.68 -2.60 -4.13
CA ALA A 51 9.16 -3.43 -3.04
C ALA A 51 10.68 -3.52 -2.85
N ILE A 52 11.45 -2.86 -3.71
CA ILE A 52 12.91 -2.91 -3.70
C ILE A 52 13.42 -1.59 -3.14
N ASN A 53 14.32 -1.64 -2.17
CA ASN A 53 15.04 -0.48 -1.64
C ASN A 53 16.47 -0.49 -2.21
N TYR A 54 17.07 0.69 -2.38
CA TYR A 54 18.40 0.82 -2.97
C TYR A 54 19.30 1.65 -2.08
N THR A 55 20.55 1.22 -1.90
CA THR A 55 21.51 1.99 -1.11
C THR A 55 22.26 2.92 -2.04
N VAL A 56 22.10 4.22 -1.83
CA VAL A 56 22.80 5.26 -2.59
C VAL A 56 24.12 5.59 -1.89
N LEU A 57 25.20 5.54 -2.66
CA LEU A 57 26.54 5.89 -2.22
C LEU A 57 26.94 7.23 -2.84
N ALA A 58 27.67 8.05 -2.09
CA ALA A 58 28.43 9.20 -2.62
C ALA A 58 29.91 8.94 -2.36
N ASN A 59 30.74 8.95 -3.42
CA ASN A 59 32.18 8.68 -3.31
C ASN A 59 32.50 7.35 -2.57
N ASN A 60 31.69 6.31 -2.83
CA ASN A 60 31.71 4.99 -2.17
C ASN A 60 31.30 4.96 -0.68
N GLU A 61 30.85 6.07 -0.11
CA GLU A 61 30.31 6.11 1.25
C GLU A 61 28.77 6.05 1.21
N GLU A 62 28.16 5.29 2.13
CA GLU A 62 26.70 5.15 2.22
C GLU A 62 26.07 6.47 2.66
N VAL A 63 25.16 7.00 1.82
CA VAL A 63 24.42 8.22 2.12
C VAL A 63 23.05 7.87 2.66
N ILE A 64 22.29 7.04 1.94
CA ILE A 64 20.92 6.70 2.31
C ILE A 64 20.42 5.42 1.64
N LEU A 65 19.55 4.69 2.33
CA LEU A 65 18.67 3.69 1.73
C LEU A 65 17.43 4.38 1.13
N ILE A 66 17.43 4.63 -0.18
CA ILE A 66 16.31 5.29 -0.88
C ILE A 66 15.14 4.31 -1.08
N ARG A 67 13.96 4.68 -0.60
CA ARG A 67 12.74 3.86 -0.67
C ARG A 67 11.76 4.38 -1.72
N ASN A 68 10.83 3.54 -2.17
CA ASN A 68 9.81 3.96 -3.14
C ASN A 68 9.02 5.17 -2.62
N ASN A 69 8.76 6.16 -3.48
CA ASN A 69 8.05 7.40 -3.14
C ASN A 69 8.66 8.17 -1.94
N SER A 70 9.96 8.44 -2.01
CA SER A 70 10.69 9.17 -0.95
C SER A 70 11.79 10.06 -1.50
N TYR A 71 12.26 10.99 -0.68
CA TYR A 71 13.42 11.83 -0.97
C TYR A 71 14.34 11.99 0.25
N HIS A 72 15.61 12.27 0.00
CA HIS A 72 16.60 12.56 1.04
C HIS A 72 17.39 13.82 0.66
N SER A 73 17.73 14.63 1.66
CA SER A 73 18.56 15.82 1.49
C SER A 73 19.93 15.55 2.10
N PHE A 74 20.94 15.49 1.25
CA PHE A 74 22.34 15.33 1.61
C PHE A 74 23.01 16.70 1.58
N GLU A 75 23.43 17.20 2.74
CA GLU A 75 24.21 18.43 2.85
C GLU A 75 25.69 18.08 2.78
N CYS A 76 26.43 18.73 1.88
CA CYS A 76 27.81 18.37 1.58
C CYS A 76 28.67 19.60 1.31
N LYS A 77 29.99 19.44 1.46
CA LYS A 77 30.93 20.50 1.08
C LYS A 77 30.96 20.65 -0.44
N PRO A 78 31.24 21.84 -0.99
CA PRO A 78 31.46 22.01 -2.43
C PRO A 78 32.56 21.07 -2.94
N GLY A 79 32.38 20.48 -4.13
CA GLY A 79 33.30 19.50 -4.69
C GLY A 79 32.68 18.58 -5.73
N ASP A 80 33.48 17.65 -6.24
CA ASP A 80 33.00 16.63 -7.19
C ASP A 80 32.55 15.38 -6.42
N TYR A 81 31.33 14.92 -6.70
CA TYR A 81 30.74 13.73 -6.10
C TYR A 81 30.32 12.74 -7.17
N THR A 82 30.65 11.47 -6.96
CA THR A 82 30.16 10.35 -7.76
C THR A 82 29.10 9.59 -6.98
N PHE A 83 27.85 9.68 -7.43
CA PHE A 83 26.74 8.92 -6.89
C PHE A 83 26.62 7.55 -7.57
N THR A 84 26.45 6.50 -6.79
CA THR A 84 26.23 5.13 -7.29
C THR A 84 25.18 4.38 -6.49
N ILE A 85 24.62 3.32 -7.07
CA ILE A 85 23.79 2.35 -6.34
C ILE A 85 24.67 1.17 -5.92
N LYS A 86 24.66 0.82 -4.63
CA LYS A 86 25.50 -0.23 -4.06
C LYS A 86 25.36 -1.57 -4.79
N GLU A 87 24.14 -1.92 -5.18
CA GLU A 87 23.80 -3.16 -5.88
C GLU A 87 24.14 -3.11 -7.38
N ASP A 88 24.37 -1.94 -7.96
CA ASP A 88 24.68 -1.76 -9.38
C ASP A 88 25.65 -0.59 -9.61
N LYS A 89 26.95 -0.88 -9.49
CA LYS A 89 28.01 0.12 -9.68
C LYS A 89 28.08 0.72 -11.09
N SER A 90 27.36 0.17 -12.07
CA SER A 90 27.29 0.76 -13.41
C SER A 90 26.49 2.07 -13.44
N THR A 91 25.72 2.35 -12.38
CA THR A 91 24.93 3.59 -12.21
C THR A 91 25.75 4.73 -11.61
N ALA A 92 26.83 5.15 -12.28
CA ALA A 92 27.62 6.29 -11.83
C ALA A 92 27.05 7.62 -12.37
N LEU A 93 26.71 8.55 -11.47
CA LEU A 93 26.34 9.93 -11.81
C LEU A 93 27.34 10.89 -11.15
N ASN A 94 28.05 11.67 -11.94
CA ASN A 94 28.98 12.67 -11.44
C ASN A 94 28.28 14.03 -11.32
N ILE A 95 28.32 14.61 -10.14
CA ILE A 95 27.75 15.93 -9.83
C ILE A 95 28.86 16.83 -9.31
N LYS A 96 28.97 18.02 -9.88
CA LYS A 96 29.84 19.08 -9.38
C LYS A 96 29.04 19.98 -8.46
N ALA A 97 29.14 19.73 -7.16
CA ALA A 97 28.43 20.45 -6.12
C ALA A 97 29.07 21.84 -5.93
N LEU A 98 28.39 22.89 -6.37
CA LEU A 98 28.87 24.27 -6.23
C LEU A 98 28.41 24.89 -4.89
N PRO A 99 29.19 25.84 -4.32
CA PRO A 99 28.82 26.49 -3.06
C PRO A 99 27.43 27.16 -3.14
N GLY A 100 26.60 26.93 -2.13
CA GLY A 100 25.24 27.47 -2.03
C GLY A 100 24.23 26.94 -3.05
N GLN A 101 24.61 26.02 -3.95
CA GLN A 101 23.70 25.45 -4.94
C GLN A 101 23.00 24.19 -4.43
N THR A 102 21.77 23.98 -4.90
CA THR A 102 21.01 22.75 -4.69
C THR A 102 20.93 21.96 -5.99
N HIS A 103 21.47 20.74 -5.99
CA HIS A 103 21.35 19.79 -7.08
C HIS A 103 20.25 18.78 -6.78
N TYR A 104 19.57 18.30 -7.82
CA TYR A 104 18.49 17.35 -7.68
C TYR A 104 18.81 16.12 -8.52
N ILE A 105 18.76 14.95 -7.90
CA ILE A 105 19.02 13.67 -8.54
C ILE A 105 17.75 12.84 -8.45
N ARG A 106 17.24 12.45 -9.61
CA ARG A 106 16.13 11.51 -9.75
C ARG A 106 16.67 10.08 -9.80
N PHE A 107 16.11 9.23 -8.95
CA PHE A 107 16.23 7.78 -9.03
C PHE A 107 15.08 7.21 -9.86
N GLY A 108 15.44 6.47 -10.90
CA GLY A 108 14.50 5.73 -11.75
C GLY A 108 14.79 4.23 -11.77
N LEU A 109 13.85 3.48 -12.36
CA LEU A 109 14.05 2.08 -12.73
C LEU A 109 13.77 1.94 -14.22
N ARG A 110 14.80 1.58 -14.98
CA ARG A 110 14.63 1.17 -16.37
C ARG A 110 14.18 -0.27 -16.41
N THR A 111 12.89 -0.48 -16.65
CA THR A 111 12.27 -1.80 -16.68
C THR A 111 12.38 -2.41 -18.08
N GLY A 112 13.04 -3.56 -18.19
CA GLY A 112 12.94 -4.46 -19.34
C GLY A 112 11.91 -5.56 -19.08
N PHE A 113 11.70 -6.42 -20.09
CA PHE A 113 10.73 -7.52 -20.00
C PHE A 113 11.03 -8.53 -18.87
N TRP A 114 12.30 -8.70 -18.50
CA TRP A 114 12.72 -9.65 -17.44
C TRP A 114 13.61 -9.05 -16.35
N THR A 115 14.12 -7.83 -16.52
CA THR A 115 15.09 -7.22 -15.59
C THR A 115 14.80 -5.75 -15.40
N SER A 116 14.88 -5.24 -14.16
CA SER A 116 14.88 -3.81 -13.86
C SER A 116 16.30 -3.37 -13.51
N ARG A 117 16.79 -2.30 -14.15
CA ARG A 117 18.07 -1.67 -13.78
C ARG A 117 17.82 -0.31 -13.14
N PRO A 118 18.47 0.00 -12.01
CA PRO A 118 18.41 1.34 -11.45
C PRO A 118 19.06 2.36 -12.37
N GLU A 119 18.62 3.61 -12.27
CA GLU A 119 19.21 4.75 -12.98
C GLU A 119 19.22 5.98 -12.08
N LEU A 120 20.26 6.79 -12.19
CA LEU A 120 20.40 8.08 -11.54
C LEU A 120 20.52 9.16 -12.61
N MET A 121 19.73 10.23 -12.49
CA MET A 121 19.72 11.34 -13.45
C MET A 121 19.71 12.66 -12.71
N GLU A 122 20.56 13.61 -13.10
CA GLU A 122 20.41 14.98 -12.64
C GLU A 122 19.17 15.59 -13.29
N VAL A 123 18.36 16.29 -12.50
CA VAL A 123 17.13 16.93 -12.94
C VAL A 123 17.11 18.40 -12.54
N THR A 124 16.33 19.19 -13.27
CA THR A 124 16.18 20.62 -12.99
C THR A 124 15.38 20.84 -11.71
N GLU A 125 15.61 21.98 -11.08
CA GLU A 125 14.86 22.40 -9.89
C GLU A 125 13.35 22.42 -10.14
N ASN A 126 12.91 22.95 -11.28
CA ASN A 126 11.47 23.00 -11.62
C ASN A 126 10.83 21.61 -11.63
N TYR A 127 11.52 20.60 -12.17
CA TYR A 127 11.05 19.23 -12.17
C TYR A 127 11.01 18.65 -10.75
N ALA A 128 12.08 18.84 -9.99
CA ALA A 128 12.18 18.36 -8.62
C ALA A 128 11.09 18.98 -7.73
N GLN A 129 10.90 20.30 -7.80
CA GLN A 129 9.89 21.01 -7.02
C GLN A 129 8.47 20.56 -7.38
N ALA A 130 8.17 20.22 -8.63
CA ALA A 130 6.88 19.66 -9.00
C ALA A 130 6.59 18.32 -8.28
N ILE A 131 7.62 17.49 -8.08
CA ILE A 131 7.52 16.24 -7.33
C ILE A 131 7.48 16.49 -5.83
N LEU A 132 8.35 17.34 -5.31
CA LEU A 132 8.47 17.63 -3.87
C LEU A 132 7.23 18.34 -3.32
N ASN A 133 6.59 19.20 -4.11
CA ASN A 133 5.34 19.87 -3.75
C ASN A 133 4.13 18.93 -3.81
N ASN A 134 4.27 17.76 -4.45
CA ASN A 134 3.26 16.71 -4.37
C ASN A 134 3.32 16.11 -2.96
N ARG A 135 2.31 16.39 -2.12
CA ARG A 135 2.20 15.97 -0.71
C ARG A 135 2.27 14.45 -0.45
N ARG A 136 2.49 13.65 -1.49
CA ARG A 136 2.62 12.20 -1.43
C ARG A 136 4.06 11.73 -1.23
N ILE A 137 5.08 12.50 -1.61
CA ILE A 137 6.48 12.09 -1.43
C ILE A 137 6.98 12.39 -0.02
N ARG A 138 7.72 11.45 0.57
CA ARG A 138 8.17 11.55 1.98
C ARG A 138 9.66 11.86 2.10
N LYS A 139 10.01 12.73 3.05
CA LYS A 139 11.42 12.93 3.43
C LYS A 139 11.89 11.75 4.29
N ILE A 140 13.06 11.22 3.99
CA ILE A 140 13.78 10.24 4.83
C ILE A 140 15.00 10.98 5.40
N GLU A 141 15.11 11.08 6.71
CA GLU A 141 16.23 11.78 7.36
C GLU A 141 17.36 10.83 7.73
N ASN A 142 17.02 9.57 8.01
CA ASN A 142 17.96 8.51 8.32
C ASN A 142 17.42 7.16 7.83
N GLU A 143 18.28 6.15 7.74
CA GLU A 143 17.89 4.79 7.38
C GLU A 143 16.78 4.22 8.28
N ASN A 144 16.69 4.71 9.51
CA ASN A 144 15.70 4.30 10.49
C ASN A 144 14.35 5.04 10.42
N THR A 145 14.16 5.97 9.47
CA THR A 145 12.90 6.72 9.38
C THR A 145 11.81 5.74 8.96
N ARG A 146 10.92 5.36 9.89
CA ARG A 146 9.91 4.32 9.64
C ARG A 146 8.72 4.88 8.87
N PHE A 147 8.30 4.19 7.82
CA PHE A 147 7.04 4.40 7.16
C PHE A 147 5.91 3.91 8.05
N ILE A 148 5.03 4.85 8.40
CA ILE A 148 3.82 4.57 9.17
C ILE A 148 2.67 4.67 8.17
N LEU A 149 2.12 3.51 7.78
CA LEU A 149 0.86 3.50 7.04
C LEU A 149 -0.23 4.18 7.89
N PRO A 150 -1.16 4.91 7.26
CA PRO A 150 -2.35 5.35 7.96
C PRO A 150 -3.05 4.17 8.63
N LYS A 151 -3.72 4.43 9.76
CA LYS A 151 -4.33 3.36 10.55
C LYS A 151 -5.62 2.83 9.92
N ASN A 152 -6.29 3.64 9.10
CA ASN A 152 -7.55 3.26 8.46
C ASN A 152 -7.29 2.78 7.05
N SER A 153 -8.09 1.81 6.61
CA SER A 153 -8.15 1.45 5.21
C SER A 153 -9.54 1.03 4.79
N LEU A 154 -9.85 1.28 3.52
CA LEU A 154 -11.00 0.74 2.81
C LEU A 154 -10.50 -0.18 1.71
N GLY A 155 -11.09 -1.37 1.60
CA GLY A 155 -10.67 -2.37 0.63
C GLY A 155 -11.82 -2.91 -0.18
N ILE A 156 -11.48 -3.37 -1.39
CA ILE A 156 -12.35 -4.15 -2.26
C ILE A 156 -11.66 -5.50 -2.48
N GLU A 157 -12.43 -6.58 -2.42
CA GLU A 157 -11.93 -7.94 -2.57
C GLU A 157 -12.76 -8.74 -3.55
N VAL A 158 -12.08 -9.66 -4.23
CA VAL A 158 -12.66 -10.74 -5.01
C VAL A 158 -12.26 -12.03 -4.33
N VAL A 159 -13.22 -12.91 -4.15
CA VAL A 159 -13.01 -14.23 -3.56
C VAL A 159 -13.40 -15.29 -4.57
N MET A 160 -12.60 -16.36 -4.65
CA MET A 160 -12.92 -17.51 -5.48
C MET A 160 -12.43 -18.78 -4.82
N GLY A 161 -13.21 -19.86 -4.87
CA GLY A 161 -12.85 -21.07 -4.14
C GLY A 161 -13.76 -22.25 -4.38
N GLY A 162 -13.46 -23.34 -3.68
CA GLY A 162 -14.25 -24.55 -3.66
C GLY A 162 -14.83 -24.80 -2.28
N GLY A 163 -16.02 -25.39 -2.23
CA GLY A 163 -16.51 -25.95 -0.98
C GLY A 163 -15.80 -27.25 -0.65
N ILE A 164 -15.67 -27.52 0.65
CA ILE A 164 -15.06 -28.74 1.17
C ILE A 164 -15.99 -29.94 1.00
N ARG A 165 -17.30 -29.69 0.98
CA ARG A 165 -18.34 -30.70 0.72
C ARG A 165 -19.09 -30.36 -0.55
N SER A 166 -19.13 -31.32 -1.46
CA SER A 166 -19.94 -31.29 -2.68
C SER A 166 -20.74 -32.58 -2.81
N GLU A 167 -21.91 -32.51 -3.43
CA GLU A 167 -22.73 -33.68 -3.77
C GLU A 167 -22.95 -33.73 -5.27
N GLU A 168 -23.01 -34.94 -5.83
CA GLU A 168 -23.42 -35.16 -7.21
C GLU A 168 -24.93 -34.94 -7.32
N VAL A 169 -25.35 -34.03 -8.19
CA VAL A 169 -26.76 -33.61 -8.29
C VAL A 169 -27.35 -33.84 -9.68
N ILE A 170 -26.52 -34.04 -10.70
CA ILE A 170 -26.95 -34.25 -12.09
C ILE A 170 -26.07 -35.34 -12.72
N ILE A 171 -26.70 -36.26 -13.43
CA ILE A 171 -26.04 -37.21 -14.33
C ILE A 171 -26.04 -36.62 -15.74
N LEU A 172 -24.89 -36.63 -16.40
CA LEU A 172 -24.68 -36.07 -17.73
C LEU A 172 -24.88 -37.15 -18.81
N ASP A 173 -25.17 -36.73 -20.04
CA ASP A 173 -25.40 -37.65 -21.17
C ASP A 173 -24.19 -38.55 -21.49
N ASN A 174 -22.99 -38.12 -21.12
CA ASN A 174 -21.75 -38.89 -21.29
C ASN A 174 -21.48 -39.88 -20.13
N GLY A 175 -22.43 -40.03 -19.20
CA GLY A 175 -22.28 -40.85 -18.00
C GLY A 175 -21.48 -40.19 -16.86
N GLY A 176 -20.98 -38.97 -17.05
CA GLY A 176 -20.36 -38.18 -15.98
C GLY A 176 -21.38 -37.54 -15.04
N THR A 177 -20.89 -36.84 -14.03
CA THR A 177 -21.74 -36.16 -13.04
C THR A 177 -21.40 -34.67 -12.95
N ALA A 178 -22.40 -33.84 -12.63
CA ALA A 178 -22.19 -32.49 -12.16
C ALA A 178 -22.48 -32.40 -10.67
N SER A 179 -21.54 -31.78 -9.96
CA SER A 179 -21.57 -31.63 -8.52
C SER A 179 -21.98 -30.21 -8.13
N PHE A 180 -22.60 -30.10 -6.96
CA PHE A 180 -22.95 -28.82 -6.35
C PHE A 180 -22.37 -28.74 -4.95
N SER A 181 -21.97 -27.54 -4.56
CA SER A 181 -21.53 -27.22 -3.22
C SER A 181 -22.15 -25.90 -2.78
N TYR A 182 -22.58 -25.83 -1.52
CA TYR A 182 -23.03 -24.60 -0.89
C TYR A 182 -21.87 -23.70 -0.44
N GLY A 183 -20.67 -24.27 -0.31
CA GLY A 183 -19.42 -23.54 -0.11
C GLY A 183 -18.68 -23.26 -1.43
N GLY A 184 -17.83 -22.26 -1.44
CA GLY A 184 -17.00 -21.85 -2.57
C GLY A 184 -17.78 -21.03 -3.59
N GLY A 185 -17.27 -20.99 -4.82
CA GLY A 185 -17.80 -20.19 -5.92
C GLY A 185 -16.99 -18.92 -6.15
N PHE A 186 -17.68 -17.85 -6.54
CA PHE A 186 -17.11 -16.53 -6.79
C PHE A 186 -17.85 -15.48 -5.97
N GLY A 187 -17.13 -14.49 -5.45
CA GLY A 187 -17.73 -13.38 -4.73
C GLY A 187 -16.94 -12.09 -4.84
N ILE A 188 -17.60 -11.02 -4.45
CA ILE A 188 -17.04 -9.67 -4.33
C ILE A 188 -17.36 -9.12 -2.96
N GLY A 189 -16.45 -8.33 -2.40
CA GLY A 189 -16.60 -7.75 -1.08
C GLY A 189 -15.99 -6.38 -0.94
N ALA A 190 -16.41 -5.71 0.12
CA ALA A 190 -15.83 -4.47 0.60
C ALA A 190 -15.48 -4.63 2.08
N GLN A 191 -14.40 -3.99 2.50
CA GLN A 191 -13.93 -4.06 3.88
C GLN A 191 -13.44 -2.71 4.38
N TYR A 192 -13.58 -2.50 5.67
CA TYR A 192 -12.90 -1.45 6.43
C TYR A 192 -11.95 -2.14 7.42
N ALA A 193 -10.73 -1.63 7.54
CA ALA A 193 -9.80 -2.13 8.55
C ALA A 193 -9.15 -0.99 9.33
N TYR A 194 -9.00 -1.19 10.63
CA TYR A 194 -8.34 -0.27 11.55
C TYR A 194 -7.15 -0.95 12.24
N GLN A 195 -5.96 -0.42 11.99
CA GLN A 195 -4.71 -0.85 12.58
C GLN A 195 -4.42 -0.06 13.87
N PHE A 196 -4.90 -0.56 15.00
CA PHE A 196 -4.68 0.08 16.30
C PHE A 196 -3.25 -0.12 16.82
N HIS A 197 -2.55 -1.18 16.38
CA HIS A 197 -1.14 -1.42 16.68
C HIS A 197 -0.38 -1.96 15.48
N ARG A 198 0.96 -1.85 15.46
CA ARG A 198 1.79 -2.33 14.33
C ARG A 198 1.54 -3.81 14.02
N ASN A 199 1.23 -4.59 15.03
CA ASN A 199 1.00 -6.03 14.92
C ASN A 199 -0.48 -6.42 15.01
N PHE A 200 -1.40 -5.48 15.13
CA PHE A 200 -2.82 -5.79 15.29
C PHE A 200 -3.72 -4.87 14.45
N GLU A 201 -4.60 -5.51 13.70
CA GLU A 201 -5.59 -4.87 12.85
C GLU A 201 -6.96 -5.50 13.11
N LEU A 202 -8.01 -4.68 13.10
CA LEU A 202 -9.39 -5.15 13.15
C LEU A 202 -10.04 -4.86 11.81
N LYS A 203 -10.50 -5.91 11.11
CA LYS A 203 -11.31 -5.80 9.89
C LYS A 203 -12.79 -5.93 10.21
N ILE A 204 -13.60 -5.12 9.55
CA ILE A 204 -15.04 -5.34 9.35
C ILE A 204 -15.27 -5.43 7.84
N GLY A 205 -15.93 -6.48 7.36
CA GLY A 205 -16.14 -6.70 5.93
C GLY A 205 -17.52 -7.20 5.59
N ALA A 206 -17.94 -6.96 4.34
CA ALA A 206 -19.15 -7.51 3.76
C ALA A 206 -18.83 -8.13 2.39
N ASN A 207 -19.33 -9.33 2.15
CA ASN A 207 -19.10 -10.09 0.91
C ASN A 207 -20.43 -10.58 0.35
N TYR A 208 -20.52 -10.65 -0.97
CA TYR A 208 -21.59 -11.30 -1.69
C TYR A 208 -21.01 -12.40 -2.58
N GLU A 209 -21.45 -13.63 -2.36
CA GLU A 209 -20.89 -14.84 -2.96
C GLU A 209 -21.97 -15.64 -3.70
N SER A 210 -21.56 -16.33 -4.76
CA SER A 210 -22.39 -17.23 -5.55
C SER A 210 -21.64 -18.53 -5.83
N SER A 211 -22.22 -19.65 -5.39
CA SER A 211 -21.81 -21.01 -5.75
C SER A 211 -22.63 -21.50 -6.94
N THR A 212 -22.03 -22.31 -7.82
CA THR A 212 -22.66 -22.84 -9.04
C THR A 212 -22.25 -24.29 -9.26
N LEU A 213 -22.94 -24.99 -10.17
CA LEU A 213 -22.56 -26.33 -10.62
C LEU A 213 -21.12 -26.42 -11.14
N SER A 214 -20.49 -27.57 -10.88
CA SER A 214 -19.18 -27.94 -11.40
C SER A 214 -19.18 -29.39 -11.93
N PRO A 215 -18.99 -29.61 -13.25
CA PRO A 215 -18.93 -28.59 -14.31
C PRO A 215 -20.29 -27.90 -14.54
N ARG A 216 -20.27 -26.76 -15.23
CA ARG A 216 -21.50 -26.07 -15.65
C ARG A 216 -22.16 -26.81 -16.82
N VAL A 217 -23.49 -26.90 -16.79
CA VAL A 217 -24.30 -27.54 -17.84
C VAL A 217 -25.27 -26.52 -18.45
N LYS A 218 -25.73 -26.76 -19.69
CA LYS A 218 -26.62 -25.81 -20.42
C LYS A 218 -28.10 -25.95 -20.06
N ASN A 219 -28.51 -27.10 -19.57
CA ASN A 219 -29.92 -27.46 -19.42
C ASN A 219 -30.42 -27.33 -17.98
N VAL A 220 -29.53 -27.01 -17.05
CA VAL A 220 -29.86 -26.85 -15.63
C VAL A 220 -28.96 -25.77 -15.04
N GLU A 221 -29.56 -24.80 -14.38
CA GLU A 221 -28.85 -23.79 -13.59
C GLU A 221 -29.15 -24.01 -12.12
N MET A 222 -28.11 -24.33 -11.34
CA MET A 222 -28.19 -24.29 -9.88
C MET A 222 -27.21 -23.27 -9.34
N TYR A 223 -27.70 -22.39 -8.48
CA TYR A 223 -26.87 -21.43 -7.79
C TYR A 223 -27.33 -21.21 -6.35
N PHE A 224 -26.35 -21.02 -5.47
CA PHE A 224 -26.57 -20.60 -4.09
C PHE A 224 -25.89 -19.27 -3.87
N ARG A 225 -26.69 -18.23 -3.61
CA ARG A 225 -26.24 -16.87 -3.37
C ARG A 225 -26.34 -16.56 -1.89
N ARG A 226 -25.34 -15.88 -1.36
CA ARG A 226 -25.28 -15.48 0.05
C ARG A 226 -24.59 -14.14 0.19
N ALA A 227 -25.05 -13.34 1.13
CA ALA A 227 -24.32 -12.20 1.64
C ALA A 227 -23.78 -12.53 3.04
N LYS A 228 -22.60 -12.04 3.39
CA LYS A 228 -22.06 -12.17 4.73
C LYS A 228 -21.44 -10.86 5.19
N ALA A 229 -21.59 -10.56 6.48
CA ALA A 229 -20.90 -9.49 7.16
C ALA A 229 -20.07 -10.09 8.31
N GLY A 230 -18.82 -9.66 8.46
CA GLY A 230 -17.90 -10.30 9.39
C GLY A 230 -16.97 -9.33 10.09
N ILE A 231 -16.45 -9.76 11.23
CA ILE A 231 -15.42 -9.07 12.00
C ILE A 231 -14.21 -9.98 12.15
N THR A 232 -13.00 -9.45 11.96
CA THR A 232 -11.76 -10.24 11.94
C THR A 232 -10.63 -9.49 12.61
N PRO A 233 -10.28 -9.82 13.87
CA PRO A 233 -8.98 -9.47 14.41
C PRO A 233 -7.88 -10.19 13.62
N ARG A 234 -6.81 -9.45 13.33
CA ARG A 234 -5.65 -9.90 12.56
C ARG A 234 -4.37 -9.63 13.33
N PHE A 235 -3.50 -10.62 13.36
CA PHE A 235 -2.10 -10.46 13.73
C PHE A 235 -1.28 -10.11 12.47
N VAL A 236 -0.56 -9.01 12.53
CA VAL A 236 0.23 -8.47 11.41
C VAL A 236 1.71 -8.70 11.68
N ILE A 237 2.36 -9.44 10.79
CA ILE A 237 3.80 -9.72 10.82
C ILE A 237 4.45 -8.86 9.73
N PRO A 238 5.16 -7.79 10.09
CA PRO A 238 5.89 -6.98 9.13
C PRO A 238 7.06 -7.77 8.53
N LEU A 239 7.19 -7.77 7.20
CA LEU A 239 8.35 -8.29 6.48
C LEU A 239 9.15 -7.10 5.92
N ARG A 240 10.49 -7.16 5.92
CA ARG A 240 11.38 -6.08 5.43
C ARG A 240 10.95 -4.70 5.99
N ASP A 241 11.06 -4.58 7.32
CA ASP A 241 10.64 -3.41 8.11
C ASP A 241 9.12 -3.11 8.13
N GLY A 242 8.30 -3.89 7.41
CA GLY A 242 6.85 -3.76 7.39
C GLY A 242 6.32 -2.66 6.49
N GLU A 243 7.22 -1.94 5.83
CA GLU A 243 6.89 -0.84 4.93
C GLU A 243 6.51 -1.32 3.54
N THR A 244 6.78 -2.58 3.25
CA THR A 244 6.76 -3.10 1.90
C THR A 244 5.84 -4.30 1.78
N MET A 245 5.97 -5.21 2.74
CA MET A 245 5.29 -6.49 2.74
C MET A 245 4.84 -6.82 4.16
N ARG A 246 3.67 -7.44 4.29
CA ARG A 246 3.16 -7.92 5.57
C ARG A 246 2.50 -9.27 5.37
N LEU A 247 2.70 -10.16 6.33
CA LEU A 247 1.86 -11.34 6.49
C LEU A 247 0.77 -11.01 7.50
N LYS A 248 -0.45 -11.45 7.24
CA LYS A 248 -1.58 -11.28 8.16
C LYS A 248 -2.22 -12.63 8.43
N LEU A 249 -2.44 -12.90 9.71
CA LEU A 249 -3.15 -14.07 10.21
C LEU A 249 -4.41 -13.58 10.91
N GLY A 250 -5.58 -13.98 10.44
CA GLY A 250 -6.87 -13.58 10.99
C GLY A 250 -7.74 -14.75 11.37
N ALA A 251 -8.54 -14.59 12.42
CA ALA A 251 -9.62 -15.51 12.77
C ALA A 251 -10.82 -14.68 13.21
N GLY A 252 -12.01 -15.00 12.69
CA GLY A 252 -13.17 -14.13 12.84
C GLY A 252 -14.50 -14.86 12.84
N LEU A 253 -15.55 -14.05 12.97
CA LEU A 253 -16.94 -14.49 12.94
C LEU A 253 -17.64 -13.80 11.77
N ASP A 254 -18.51 -14.55 11.11
CA ASP A 254 -19.32 -14.11 9.99
C ASP A 254 -20.81 -14.28 10.32
N TYR A 255 -21.63 -13.35 9.84
CA TYR A 255 -23.09 -13.40 9.87
C TYR A 255 -23.61 -13.45 8.44
N TYR A 256 -24.24 -14.57 8.09
CA TYR A 256 -24.76 -14.83 6.75
C TYR A 256 -26.23 -14.45 6.65
N PHE A 257 -26.59 -13.74 5.59
CA PHE A 257 -27.94 -13.28 5.28
C PHE A 257 -28.19 -13.31 3.77
N TRP A 258 -29.46 -13.23 3.37
CA TRP A 258 -29.88 -13.37 1.97
C TRP A 258 -29.40 -14.67 1.32
N ASN A 259 -29.55 -15.78 2.07
CA ASN A 259 -29.13 -17.12 1.66
C ASN A 259 -30.21 -17.72 0.75
N ASN A 260 -29.96 -17.72 -0.55
CA ASN A 260 -30.95 -18.12 -1.55
C ASN A 260 -30.37 -19.17 -2.49
N PHE A 261 -30.98 -20.35 -2.49
CA PHE A 261 -30.74 -21.39 -3.47
C PHE A 261 -31.81 -21.32 -4.57
N LYS A 262 -31.38 -21.39 -5.81
CA LYS A 262 -32.27 -21.51 -6.96
C LYS A 262 -31.82 -22.63 -7.86
N LEU A 263 -32.80 -23.42 -8.29
CA LEU A 263 -32.71 -24.40 -9.35
C LEU A 263 -33.66 -23.96 -10.46
N HIS A 264 -33.12 -23.78 -11.66
CA HIS A 264 -33.88 -23.48 -12.85
C HIS A 264 -33.55 -24.50 -13.95
N GLU A 265 -34.59 -25.15 -14.45
CA GLU A 265 -34.52 -26.03 -15.61
C GLU A 265 -35.21 -25.31 -16.78
N PRO A 266 -34.51 -24.86 -17.83
CA PRO A 266 -35.12 -24.07 -18.89
C PRO A 266 -36.17 -24.85 -19.71
N PHE A 267 -36.07 -26.18 -19.72
CA PHE A 267 -36.91 -27.07 -20.52
C PHE A 267 -38.12 -27.62 -19.76
N THR A 268 -38.24 -27.31 -18.46
CA THR A 268 -39.42 -27.63 -17.65
C THR A 268 -39.93 -26.34 -16.98
N PRO A 269 -41.23 -26.19 -16.69
CA PRO A 269 -41.72 -25.01 -15.96
C PRO A 269 -41.31 -25.01 -14.47
N VAL A 270 -40.38 -25.87 -14.07
CA VAL A 270 -39.98 -26.06 -12.67
C VAL A 270 -38.87 -25.06 -12.34
N SER A 271 -39.21 -24.10 -11.47
CA SER A 271 -38.26 -23.20 -10.83
C SER A 271 -38.41 -23.34 -9.33
N ILE A 272 -37.38 -23.85 -8.67
CA ILE A 272 -37.38 -24.05 -7.23
C ILE A 272 -36.50 -22.96 -6.62
N THR A 273 -37.08 -22.19 -5.70
CA THR A 273 -36.36 -21.19 -4.91
C THR A 273 -36.49 -21.56 -3.44
N HIS A 274 -35.36 -21.79 -2.78
CA HIS A 274 -35.30 -22.03 -1.34
C HIS A 274 -34.53 -20.90 -0.66
N ILE A 275 -35.19 -20.28 0.32
CA ILE A 275 -34.59 -19.26 1.17
C ILE A 275 -34.21 -19.95 2.48
N TYR A 276 -32.93 -19.90 2.83
CA TYR A 276 -32.41 -20.44 4.08
C TYR A 276 -32.38 -19.35 5.15
N ASP A 277 -32.40 -19.80 6.40
CA ASP A 277 -32.29 -18.90 7.53
C ASP A 277 -30.94 -18.18 7.54
N LYS A 278 -30.91 -17.10 8.31
CA LYS A 278 -29.67 -16.42 8.66
C LYS A 278 -28.83 -17.36 9.52
N ALA A 279 -27.51 -17.34 9.33
CA ALA A 279 -26.60 -18.25 10.01
C ALA A 279 -25.40 -17.49 10.57
N PHE A 280 -24.87 -17.99 11.69
CA PHE A 280 -23.55 -17.60 12.15
C PHE A 280 -22.51 -18.57 11.60
N GLY A 281 -21.36 -18.02 11.24
CA GLY A 281 -20.20 -18.78 10.82
C GLY A 281 -18.93 -18.21 11.39
N TYR A 282 -17.83 -18.84 11.03
CA TYR A 282 -16.51 -18.49 11.50
C TYR A 282 -15.51 -18.69 10.36
N HIS A 283 -14.37 -18.03 10.45
CA HIS A 283 -13.35 -18.13 9.42
C HIS A 283 -11.95 -17.96 9.96
N GLY A 284 -10.99 -18.49 9.20
CA GLY A 284 -9.57 -18.20 9.33
C GLY A 284 -9.03 -17.66 8.02
N GLU A 285 -8.08 -16.74 8.07
CA GLU A 285 -7.46 -16.17 6.88
C GLU A 285 -5.94 -15.98 7.04
N PHE A 286 -5.23 -16.22 5.94
CA PHE A 286 -3.80 -15.99 5.78
C PHE A 286 -3.58 -15.10 4.56
N LEU A 287 -3.08 -13.89 4.76
CA LEU A 287 -2.92 -12.89 3.70
C LEU A 287 -1.47 -12.44 3.58
N PHE A 288 -1.07 -12.16 2.33
CA PHE A 288 0.16 -11.47 1.99
C PHE A 288 -0.20 -10.10 1.41
N ASP A 289 0.17 -9.04 2.11
CA ASP A 289 -0.04 -7.66 1.68
C ASP A 289 1.26 -7.11 1.08
N MET A 290 1.13 -6.45 -0.07
CA MET A 290 2.20 -5.72 -0.75
C MET A 290 1.81 -4.25 -0.89
N ASN A 291 2.64 -3.37 -0.35
CA ASN A 291 2.46 -1.93 -0.53
C ASN A 291 2.92 -1.57 -1.95
N VAL A 292 1.98 -1.07 -2.75
CA VAL A 292 2.20 -0.73 -4.18
C VAL A 292 2.28 0.78 -4.41
N GLY A 293 2.07 1.58 -3.37
CA GLY A 293 2.22 3.03 -3.35
C GLY A 293 2.19 3.58 -1.92
N SER A 294 2.08 4.90 -1.77
CA SER A 294 2.02 5.55 -0.44
C SER A 294 0.79 5.21 0.39
N ALA A 295 -0.32 4.90 -0.26
CA ALA A 295 -1.61 4.71 0.39
C ALA A 295 -2.39 3.51 -0.19
N THR A 296 -1.72 2.63 -0.93
CA THR A 296 -2.39 1.53 -1.63
C THR A 296 -1.63 0.23 -1.42
N THR A 297 -2.36 -0.83 -1.14
CA THR A 297 -1.79 -2.16 -0.95
C THR A 297 -2.58 -3.19 -1.73
N PHE A 298 -1.90 -3.99 -2.54
CA PHE A 298 -2.46 -5.19 -3.12
C PHE A 298 -2.28 -6.33 -2.12
N TYR A 299 -3.28 -7.20 -1.97
CA TYR A 299 -3.14 -8.38 -1.14
C TYR A 299 -3.75 -9.59 -1.80
N TYR A 300 -3.20 -10.75 -1.45
CA TYR A 300 -3.73 -12.04 -1.83
C TYR A 300 -3.54 -13.05 -0.71
N GLY A 301 -4.32 -14.12 -0.70
CA GLY A 301 -4.21 -15.10 0.36
C GLY A 301 -5.26 -16.17 0.33
N LEU A 302 -5.36 -16.92 1.43
CA LEU A 302 -6.34 -17.99 1.62
C LEU A 302 -7.29 -17.65 2.76
N LYS A 303 -8.57 -17.96 2.59
CA LYS A 303 -9.60 -17.88 3.64
C LYS A 303 -10.32 -19.21 3.69
N TRP A 304 -10.38 -19.76 4.88
CA TRP A 304 -11.26 -20.88 5.20
C TRP A 304 -12.48 -20.35 5.93
N ASN A 305 -13.69 -20.74 5.51
CA ASN A 305 -14.91 -20.40 6.22
C ASN A 305 -15.66 -21.68 6.61
N GLY A 306 -16.40 -21.60 7.71
CA GLY A 306 -17.35 -22.62 8.12
C GLY A 306 -18.70 -22.02 8.49
N ALA A 307 -19.76 -22.57 7.91
CA ALA A 307 -21.15 -22.19 8.19
C ALA A 307 -22.10 -23.36 7.88
N ILE A 308 -23.14 -23.48 8.69
CA ILE A 308 -24.24 -24.44 8.48
C ILE A 308 -25.53 -23.61 8.48
N PHE A 309 -26.38 -23.83 7.48
CA PHE A 309 -27.69 -23.19 7.44
C PHE A 309 -28.79 -24.19 7.73
N ASN A 310 -29.89 -23.66 8.27
CA ASN A 310 -31.13 -24.41 8.45
C ASN A 310 -32.17 -23.88 7.46
N THR A 311 -33.10 -24.74 7.06
CA THR A 311 -34.26 -24.35 6.27
C THR A 311 -35.50 -24.25 7.16
N ASN A 312 -36.22 -23.13 7.05
CA ASN A 312 -37.57 -22.96 7.62
C ASN A 312 -38.68 -23.16 6.57
N SER A 313 -38.35 -23.73 5.40
CA SER A 313 -39.34 -23.93 4.35
C SER A 313 -40.34 -25.03 4.77
N PRO A 314 -41.66 -24.83 4.57
CA PRO A 314 -42.66 -25.89 4.79
C PRO A 314 -42.47 -27.06 3.81
N TYR A 315 -41.76 -26.83 2.70
CA TYR A 315 -41.33 -27.87 1.76
C TYR A 315 -39.89 -28.23 2.07
N ILE A 316 -39.69 -29.03 3.12
CA ILE A 316 -38.36 -29.52 3.49
C ILE A 316 -37.94 -30.54 2.43
N PRO A 317 -36.81 -30.31 1.72
CA PRO A 317 -36.27 -31.31 0.82
C PRO A 317 -36.00 -32.61 1.58
N VAL A 318 -36.41 -33.75 1.03
CA VAL A 318 -36.22 -35.06 1.67
C VAL A 318 -34.73 -35.39 1.85
N HIS A 319 -33.88 -34.86 0.97
CA HIS A 319 -32.45 -35.12 1.00
C HIS A 319 -31.70 -34.11 1.91
N SER A 320 -30.91 -34.65 2.84
CA SER A 320 -30.23 -33.85 3.89
C SER A 320 -29.29 -32.77 3.36
N PHE A 321 -28.76 -32.96 2.15
CA PHE A 321 -27.92 -31.97 1.47
C PHE A 321 -28.63 -30.62 1.29
N PHE A 322 -29.93 -30.65 0.97
CA PHE A 322 -30.72 -29.45 0.75
C PHE A 322 -31.43 -28.96 2.01
N SER A 323 -31.57 -29.80 3.05
CA SER A 323 -32.20 -29.38 4.30
C SER A 323 -31.21 -28.68 5.25
N ASN A 324 -29.97 -29.16 5.31
CA ASN A 324 -28.91 -28.66 6.20
C ASN A 324 -27.63 -28.37 5.40
N PRO A 325 -27.66 -27.37 4.51
CA PRO A 325 -26.51 -27.09 3.66
C PRO A 325 -25.31 -26.67 4.50
N ASN A 326 -24.18 -27.31 4.20
CA ASN A 326 -22.89 -27.00 4.78
C ASN A 326 -22.10 -26.15 3.76
N ALA A 327 -21.74 -24.93 4.14
CA ALA A 327 -20.96 -24.01 3.31
C ALA A 327 -19.52 -23.86 3.80
N ASN A 328 -18.94 -24.94 4.33
CA ASN A 328 -17.51 -24.97 4.60
C ASN A 328 -16.75 -24.86 3.27
N GLU A 329 -15.80 -23.92 3.21
CA GLU A 329 -15.13 -23.55 1.96
C GLU A 329 -13.67 -23.13 2.19
N LEU A 330 -12.87 -23.33 1.14
CA LEU A 330 -11.52 -22.76 1.03
C LEU A 330 -11.49 -21.83 -0.18
N MET A 331 -11.12 -20.57 0.05
CA MET A 331 -11.13 -19.50 -0.93
C MET A 331 -9.75 -18.88 -1.09
N LEU A 332 -9.40 -18.55 -2.33
CA LEU A 332 -8.40 -17.58 -2.69
C LEU A 332 -9.01 -16.18 -2.61
N LEU A 333 -8.31 -15.25 -1.97
CA LEU A 333 -8.66 -13.83 -1.92
C LEU A 333 -7.67 -13.04 -2.76
N LEU A 334 -8.20 -12.05 -3.47
CA LEU A 334 -7.44 -11.05 -4.20
C LEU A 334 -8.09 -9.70 -3.91
N GLY A 335 -7.33 -8.70 -3.48
CA GLY A 335 -7.91 -7.41 -3.15
C GLY A 335 -6.93 -6.25 -3.14
N VAL A 336 -7.50 -5.06 -3.00
CA VAL A 336 -6.77 -3.81 -2.87
C VAL A 336 -7.31 -3.06 -1.67
N ASN A 337 -6.43 -2.48 -0.85
CA ASN A 337 -6.79 -1.56 0.22
C ASN A 337 -6.23 -0.16 -0.07
N PHE A 338 -7.02 0.86 0.26
CA PHE A 338 -6.68 2.27 0.20
C PHE A 338 -6.63 2.83 1.63
N TYR A 339 -5.51 3.43 2.02
CA TYR A 339 -5.23 3.90 3.37
C TYR A 339 -5.44 5.41 3.49
N PHE A 340 -5.95 5.87 4.64
CA PHE A 340 -6.23 7.30 4.91
C PHE A 340 -6.14 7.67 6.39
#